data_AF-A0A0Q5CAL2-F1
#
_entry.id   AF-A0A0Q5CAL2-F1
#
_cell.length_a   1.000
_cell.length_b   1.000
_cell.length_c   1.000
_cell.angle_alpha   90.00
_cell.angle_beta   90.00
_cell.angle_gamma   90.00
#
_symmetry.space_group_name_H-M   'P 1'
#
loop_
_entity.id
_entity.type
_entity.pdbx_description
1 polymer ?
#
loop_
_entity_poly.entity_id
_entity_poly.type
_entity_poly.pdbx_seq_one_letter_code
_entity_poly.pdbx_strand_id
1 'polypeptide(L)'
;MNKNVMFLAFSLLGGVGIVGTFILQIHRPDASATFTAFVATILGLTVTAAVTFYGLGKVNEKLDEVKTQTNGTLSKRDEKIAEQEAELIELRAAVARKQGQHSAS
;
A
#
# COMPACT_ATOMS: atom_id res chain seq x y z
N MET A 1 9.91 4.88 10.99
CA MET A 1 9.89 5.69 12.23
C MET A 1 8.93 5.04 13.21
N ASN A 2 9.35 4.75 14.44
CA ASN A 2 8.49 4.09 15.41
C ASN A 2 7.31 5.03 15.75
N LYS A 3 6.07 4.54 15.70
CA LYS A 3 4.85 5.34 15.99
C LYS A 3 4.97 6.09 17.31
N ASN A 4 5.60 5.46 18.30
CA ASN A 4 5.81 6.01 19.62
C ASN A 4 6.71 7.26 19.60
N VAL A 5 7.74 7.28 18.75
CA VAL A 5 8.64 8.44 18.62
C VAL A 5 7.92 9.62 17.98
N MET A 6 7.09 9.35 16.96
CA MET A 6 6.34 10.42 16.29
C MET A 6 5.26 11.02 17.20
N PHE A 7 4.57 10.18 17.97
CA PHE A 7 3.57 10.63 18.95
C PHE A 7 4.21 11.44 20.09
N LEU A 8 5.34 10.96 20.63
CA LEU A 8 6.09 11.68 21.67
C LEU A 8 6.56 13.05 21.19
N ALA A 9 7.13 13.13 19.97
CA ALA A 9 7.54 14.39 19.38
C ALA A 9 6.36 15.36 19.19
N PHE A 10 5.21 14.85 18.75
CA PHE A 10 3.99 15.65 18.60
C PHE A 10 3.46 16.18 19.93
N SER A 11 3.40 15.33 20.95
CA SER A 11 2.95 15.72 22.29
C SER A 11 3.89 16.75 22.92
N LEU A 12 5.20 16.60 22.76
CA LEU A 12 6.16 17.60 23.23
C LEU A 12 6.02 18.92 22.49
N LEU A 13 5.92 18.90 21.16
CA LEU A 13 5.79 20.11 20.37
C LEU A 13 4.48 20.84 20.65
N GLY A 14 3.37 20.09 20.77
CA GLY A 14 2.07 20.63 21.15
C GLY A 14 2.08 21.21 22.58
N GLY A 15 2.68 20.50 23.53
CA GLY A 15 2.81 20.97 24.92
C GLY A 15 3.62 22.26 25.02
N VAL A 16 4.80 22.30 24.38
CA VAL A 16 5.65 23.51 24.34
C VAL A 16 4.95 24.64 23.61
N GLY A 17 4.22 24.37 22.53
CA GLY A 17 3.43 25.36 21.80
C GLY A 17 2.35 25.98 22.68
N ILE A 18 1.57 25.17 23.41
CA ILE A 18 0.53 25.68 24.31
C ILE A 18 1.15 26.52 25.43
N VAL A 19 2.19 26.02 26.10
CA VAL A 19 2.87 26.75 27.19
C VAL A 19 3.48 28.05 26.67
N GLY A 20 4.14 28.03 25.51
CA GLY A 20 4.71 29.20 24.86
C GLY A 20 3.65 30.25 24.52
N THR A 21 2.48 29.83 24.02
CA THR A 21 1.36 30.74 23.76
C THR A 21 0.86 31.39 25.04
N PHE A 22 0.70 30.65 26.14
CA PHE A 22 0.27 31.23 27.42
C PHE A 22 1.29 32.22 27.99
N ILE A 23 2.59 31.91 27.92
CA ILE A 23 3.65 32.81 28.38
C ILE A 23 3.66 34.11 27.56
N LEU A 24 3.56 33.98 26.23
CA LEU A 24 3.50 35.13 25.33
C LEU A 24 2.23 35.95 25.55
N GLN A 25 1.08 35.33 25.79
CA GLN A 25 -0.15 36.07 26.05
C GLN A 25 -0.02 37.01 27.27
N ILE A 26 0.80 36.64 28.27
CA ILE A 26 1.05 37.45 29.47
C ILE A 26 2.12 38.53 29.22
N HIS A 27 3.23 38.18 28.56
CA HIS A 27 4.41 39.05 28.46
C HIS A 27 4.51 39.85 27.16
N ARG A 28 3.96 39.32 26.06
CA ARG A 28 3.94 39.89 24.71
C ARG A 28 2.69 39.44 23.92
N PRO A 29 1.51 39.99 24.26
CA PRO A 29 0.24 39.60 23.63
C PRO A 29 0.19 39.95 22.14
N ASP A 30 1.03 40.88 21.68
CA ASP A 30 1.23 41.22 20.27
C ASP A 30 1.85 40.07 19.46
N ALA A 31 2.75 39.29 20.07
CA ALA A 31 3.47 38.20 19.41
C ALA A 31 2.77 36.84 19.54
N SER A 32 1.80 36.70 20.44
CA SER A 32 1.15 35.41 20.72
C SER A 32 0.34 34.88 19.53
N ALA A 33 -0.29 35.76 18.74
CA ALA A 33 -1.06 35.38 17.56
C ALA A 33 -0.14 34.77 16.49
N THR A 34 0.98 35.43 16.17
CA THR A 34 1.96 34.94 15.19
C THR A 34 2.59 33.63 15.64
N PHE A 35 2.96 33.53 16.92
CA PHE A 35 3.52 32.31 17.48
C PHE A 35 2.54 31.13 17.40
N THR A 36 1.28 31.36 17.79
CA THR A 36 0.24 30.33 17.76
C THR A 36 -0.03 29.86 16.33
N ALA A 37 -0.07 30.78 15.36
CA ALA A 37 -0.21 30.45 13.94
C ALA A 37 0.97 29.60 13.42
N PHE A 38 2.19 29.92 13.86
CA PHE A 38 3.39 29.16 13.50
C PHE A 38 3.36 27.74 14.08
N VAL A 39 3.02 27.59 15.36
CA VAL A 39 2.85 26.29 16.02
C VAL A 39 1.78 25.47 15.31
N ALA A 40 0.62 26.05 15.02
CA ALA A 40 -0.47 25.37 14.33
C ALA A 40 -0.07 24.92 12.92
N THR A 41 0.72 25.73 12.21
CA THR A 41 1.22 25.40 10.87
C THR A 41 2.19 24.22 10.91
N ILE A 42 3.15 24.22 11.85
CA ILE A 42 4.09 23.10 12.00
C ILE A 42 3.33 21.82 12.35
N LEU A 43 2.42 21.87 13.32
CA LEU A 43 1.60 20.71 13.67
C LEU A 43 0.78 20.24 12.46
N GLY A 44 0.13 21.15 11.74
CA GLY A 44 -0.66 20.82 10.53
C GLY A 44 0.18 20.13 9.44
N LEU A 45 1.37 20.64 9.14
CA LEU A 45 2.30 20.03 8.19
C LEU A 45 2.72 18.62 8.64
N THR A 46 2.97 18.45 9.93
CA THR A 46 3.42 17.18 10.48
C THR A 46 2.30 16.13 10.48
N VAL A 47 1.05 16.51 10.79
CA VAL A 47 -0.13 15.63 10.62
C VAL A 47 -0.29 15.24 9.16
N THR A 48 -0.24 16.22 8.25
CA THR A 48 -0.44 16.00 6.82
C THR A 48 0.60 15.00 6.30
N ALA A 49 1.88 15.23 6.60
CA ALA A 49 2.96 14.32 6.23
C ALA A 49 2.73 12.91 6.79
N ALA A 50 2.37 12.78 8.07
CA ALA A 50 2.12 11.49 8.68
C ALA A 50 0.97 10.71 8.03
N VAL A 51 -0.15 11.38 7.73
CA VAL A 51 -1.30 10.79 7.05
C VAL A 51 -0.91 10.35 5.64
N THR A 52 -0.19 11.21 4.91
CA THR A 52 0.30 10.89 3.56
C THR A 52 1.21 9.67 3.57
N PHE A 53 2.21 9.61 4.46
CA PHE A 53 3.11 8.46 4.54
C PHE A 53 2.38 7.18 4.94
N TYR A 54 1.42 7.25 5.87
CA TYR A 54 0.61 6.10 6.25
C TYR A 54 -0.27 5.60 5.09
N GLY A 55 -0.89 6.52 4.36
CA GLY A 55 -1.70 6.20 3.18
C GLY A 55 -0.86 5.54 2.08
N LEU A 56 0.29 6.13 1.74
CA LEU A 56 1.22 5.56 0.75
C LEU A 56 1.74 4.19 1.16
N GLY A 57 2.05 3.97 2.44
CA GLY A 57 2.46 2.67 2.95
C GLY A 57 1.40 1.59 2.70
N LYS A 58 0.13 1.88 3.02
CA LYS A 58 -0.99 0.96 2.75
C LYS A 58 -1.22 0.71 1.25
N VAL A 59 -1.02 1.73 0.42
CA VAL A 59 -1.11 1.57 -1.03
C VAL A 59 -0.04 0.62 -1.54
N ASN A 60 1.20 0.78 -1.09
CA ASN A 60 2.30 -0.11 -1.48
C ASN A 60 2.06 -1.56 -1.01
N GLU A 61 1.58 -1.74 0.22
CA GLU A 61 1.27 -3.07 0.77
C GLU A 61 0.19 -3.78 -0.07
N LYS A 62 -0.87 -3.07 -0.47
CA LYS A 62 -1.89 -3.60 -1.38
C LYS A 62 -1.34 -3.88 -2.79
N LEU A 63 -0.43 -3.04 -3.27
CA LEU A 63 0.19 -3.23 -4.59
C LEU A 63 1.02 -4.52 -4.61
N ASP A 64 1.76 -4.79 -3.54
CA ASP A 64 2.56 -6.01 -3.40
C ASP A 64 1.69 -7.25 -3.24
N GLU A 65 0.58 -7.17 -2.51
CA GLU A 65 -0.41 -8.23 -2.43
C GLU A 65 -1.01 -8.56 -3.81
N VAL A 66 -1.43 -7.54 -4.56
CA VAL A 66 -1.98 -7.70 -5.91
C VAL A 66 -0.95 -8.28 -6.87
N LYS A 67 0.30 -7.83 -6.83
CA LYS A 67 1.39 -8.42 -7.64
C LYS A 67 1.59 -9.90 -7.31
N THR A 68 1.65 -10.24 -6.02
CA THR A 68 1.86 -11.62 -5.56
C THR A 68 0.70 -12.52 -6.00
N GLN A 69 -0.55 -12.08 -5.82
CA GLN A 69 -1.73 -12.83 -6.25
C GLN A 69 -1.84 -12.95 -7.78
N THR A 70 -1.52 -11.89 -8.53
CA THR A 70 -1.58 -11.90 -10.00
C THR A 70 -0.55 -12.85 -10.58
N ASN A 71 0.69 -12.81 -10.09
CA ASN A 71 1.75 -13.71 -10.54
C ASN A 71 1.46 -15.17 -10.17
N GLY A 72 0.94 -15.42 -8.96
CA GLY A 72 0.50 -16.77 -8.57
C GLY A 72 -0.67 -17.29 -9.40
N THR A 73 -1.59 -16.41 -9.81
CA THR A 73 -2.73 -16.77 -10.65
C THR A 73 -2.31 -17.01 -12.11
N LEU A 74 -1.37 -16.23 -12.65
CA LEU A 74 -0.81 -16.43 -13.99
C LEU A 74 -0.09 -17.77 -14.08
N SER A 75 0.79 -18.08 -13.12
CA SER A 75 1.50 -19.36 -13.11
C SER A 75 0.54 -20.56 -13.08
N LYS A 76 -0.56 -20.48 -12.31
CA LYS A 76 -1.60 -21.52 -12.28
C LYS A 76 -2.41 -21.60 -13.58
N ARG A 77 -2.56 -20.50 -14.31
CA ARG A 77 -3.21 -20.51 -15.63
C ARG A 77 -2.30 -21.16 -16.67
N ASP A 78 -1.01 -20.83 -16.66
CA ASP A 78 -0.05 -21.41 -17.59
C ASP A 78 0.09 -22.93 -17.38
N GLU A 79 0.09 -23.39 -16.14
CA GLU A 79 0.09 -24.82 -15.79
C GLU A 79 -1.17 -25.53 -16.33
N LYS A 80 -2.35 -24.93 -16.16
CA LYS A 80 -3.60 -25.47 -16.71
C LYS A 80 -3.65 -25.48 -18.23
N ILE A 81 -3.08 -24.46 -18.88
CA ILE A 81 -2.99 -24.42 -20.35
C ILE A 81 -2.09 -25.58 -20.82
N ALA A 82 -0.94 -25.78 -20.19
CA ALA A 82 -0.04 -26.88 -20.54
C ALA A 82 -0.71 -28.26 -20.35
N GLU A 83 -1.47 -28.43 -19.27
CA GLU A 83 -2.22 -29.67 -18.99
C GLU A 83 -3.31 -29.92 -20.05
N GLN A 84 -4.10 -28.89 -20.40
CA GLN A 84 -5.13 -28.99 -21.43
C GLN A 84 -4.56 -29.21 -22.84
N GLU A 85 -3.41 -28.61 -23.15
CA GLU A 85 -2.72 -28.83 -24.43
C GLU A 85 -2.21 -30.27 -24.54
N ALA A 86 -1.67 -30.84 -23.47
CA ALA A 86 -1.25 -32.24 -23.43
C ALA A 86 -2.44 -33.19 -23.67
N GLU A 87 -3.57 -32.94 -23.02
CA GLU A 87 -4.79 -33.74 -23.19
C GLU A 87 -5.35 -33.63 -24.62
N LEU A 88 -5.35 -32.42 -25.22
CA LEU A 88 -5.76 -32.22 -26.61
C LEU A 88 -4.85 -32.93 -27.61
N ILE A 89 -3.54 -32.95 -27.37
CA ILE A 89 -2.57 -33.68 -28.20
C ILE A 89 -2.84 -35.19 -28.13
N GLU A 90 -3.08 -35.72 -26.93
CA GLU A 90 -3.39 -37.13 -26.73
C GLU A 90 -4.72 -37.54 -27.38
N LEU A 91 -5.77 -36.73 -27.23
CA LEU A 91 -7.05 -36.96 -27.89
C LEU A 91 -6.93 -36.94 -29.41
N ARG A 92 -6.19 -35.96 -29.96
CA ARG A 92 -5.95 -35.89 -31.41
C ARG A 92 -5.18 -37.11 -31.92
N ALA A 93 -4.20 -37.59 -31.17
CA ALA A 93 -3.47 -38.82 -31.49
C ALA A 93 -4.38 -40.06 -31.44
N ALA A 94 -5.26 -40.15 -30.44
CA ALA A 94 -6.22 -41.25 -30.31
C ALA A 94 -7.27 -41.26 -31.43
N VAL A 95 -7.78 -40.09 -31.84
CA VAL A 95 -8.70 -39.94 -32.97
C VAL A 95 -8.03 -40.33 -34.28
N ALA A 96 -6.79 -39.89 -34.51
CA ALA A 96 -6.01 -40.29 -35.69
C ALA A 96 -5.79 -41.80 -35.78
N ARG A 97 -5.51 -42.46 -34.64
CA ARG A 97 -5.40 -43.93 -34.57
C ARG A 97 -6.72 -44.63 -34.88
N LYS A 98 -7.85 -44.12 -34.38
CA LYS A 98 -9.20 -44.67 -34.68
C LYS A 98 -9.61 -44.47 -36.14
N GLN A 99 -9.30 -43.33 -36.75
CA GLN A 99 -9.60 -43.08 -38.17
C GLN A 99 -8.75 -43.95 -39.11
N GLY A 100 -7.49 -44.20 -38.77
CA GLY A 100 -6.64 -45.14 -39.52
C GLY A 100 -7.13 -46.59 -39.49
N GLN A 101 -7.81 -47.01 -38.42
CA GLN A 101 -8.40 -48.35 -38.31
C GLN A 101 -9.69 -48.51 -39.13
N HIS A 102 -10.47 -47.44 -39.33
CA HIS A 102 -11.71 -47.48 -40.11
C HIS A 102 -11.50 -47.40 -41.63
N SER A 103 -10.34 -46.96 -42.11
CA SER A 103 -10.03 -46.88 -43.55
C SER A 103 -9.37 -48.15 -44.11
N ALA A 104 -9.11 -49.16 -43.28
CA ALA A 104 -8.43 -50.41 -43.65
C ALA A 104 -9.37 -51.64 -43.71
N SER A 105 -10.69 -51.41 -43.60
CA SER A 105 -11.76 -52.40 -43.75
C SER A 105 -12.64 -52.06 -44.94
#